data_AF-X0XU66-F1
#
_entry.id   AF-X0XU66-F1
#
_cell.length_a   1.000
_cell.length_b   1.000
_cell.length_c   1.000
_cell.angle_alpha   90.00
_cell.angle_beta   90.00
_cell.angle_gamma   90.00
#
_symmetry.space_group_name_H-M   'P 1'
#
loop_
_entity.id
_entity.type
_entity.pdbx_description
1 polymer ?
#
loop_
_entity_poly.entity_id
_entity_poly.type
_entity_poly.pdbx_seq_one_letter_code
_entity_poly.pdbx_strand_id
1 'polypeptide(L)'
;MKAFLICPVRGHEETEFQPYVDQLKEVGFVVHFPPRDTDQIDPTGTGYKICQANRAAIEAADVVFIVWNGESQGSIFDLGMAFAMGKRIIPLSLPELTAHKSFQNMLTHMDQLQKLDDSAAFLYAMRNMEDY
;
A
#
# COMPACT_ATOMS: atom_id res chain seq x y z
N MET A 1 12.76 7.41 -0.24
CA MET A 1 12.18 6.06 -0.52
C MET A 1 11.02 6.21 -1.48
N LYS A 2 10.81 5.26 -2.38
CA LYS A 2 9.69 5.22 -3.31
C LYS A 2 8.52 4.47 -2.68
N ALA A 3 7.34 5.03 -2.79
CA ALA A 3 6.12 4.45 -2.26
C ALA A 3 5.09 4.29 -3.38
N PHE A 4 4.31 3.21 -3.34
CA PHE A 4 3.10 3.07 -4.15
C PHE A 4 1.89 3.15 -3.24
N LEU A 5 0.92 4.02 -3.55
CA LEU A 5 -0.33 4.14 -2.80
C LEU A 5 -1.45 3.38 -3.52
N ILE A 6 -1.85 2.25 -2.96
CA ILE A 6 -3.09 1.56 -3.35
C ILE A 6 -4.27 2.38 -2.82
N CYS A 7 -5.14 2.82 -3.73
CA CYS A 7 -6.41 3.47 -3.41
C CYS A 7 -7.48 3.10 -4.47
N PRO A 8 -8.77 3.24 -4.16
CA PRO A 8 -9.82 3.24 -5.18
C PRO A 8 -9.59 4.36 -6.22
N VAL A 9 -10.02 4.12 -7.46
CA VAL A 9 -9.99 5.12 -8.54
C VAL A 9 -11.38 5.32 -9.12
N ARG A 10 -12.04 4.23 -9.54
CA ARG A 10 -13.37 4.32 -10.16
C ARG A 10 -14.42 4.75 -9.14
N GLY A 11 -15.10 5.86 -9.43
CA GLY A 11 -16.17 6.40 -8.57
C GLY A 11 -15.65 7.26 -7.41
N HIS A 12 -14.36 7.60 -7.42
CA HIS A 12 -13.72 8.44 -6.40
C HIS A 12 -13.03 9.63 -7.06
N GLU A 13 -13.01 10.74 -6.34
CA GLU A 13 -12.28 11.95 -6.75
C GLU A 13 -10.84 11.88 -6.24
N GLU A 14 -9.88 12.40 -7.00
CA GLU A 14 -8.46 12.40 -6.61
C GLU A 14 -8.23 13.06 -5.23
N THR A 15 -9.00 14.11 -4.95
CA THR A 15 -8.90 14.92 -3.72
C THR A 15 -9.23 14.14 -2.45
N GLU A 16 -9.97 13.02 -2.54
CA GLU A 16 -10.31 12.17 -1.39
C GLU A 16 -9.06 11.56 -0.74
N PHE A 17 -8.02 11.28 -1.54
CA PHE A 17 -6.81 10.60 -1.07
C PHE A 17 -5.60 11.53 -0.96
N GLN A 18 -5.73 12.78 -1.41
CA GLN A 18 -4.66 13.77 -1.38
C GLN A 18 -4.04 13.96 0.02
N PRO A 19 -4.81 13.99 1.14
CA PRO A 19 -4.21 14.11 2.46
C PRO A 19 -3.21 13.01 2.81
N TYR A 20 -3.45 11.77 2.37
CA TYR A 20 -2.51 10.66 2.58
C TYR A 20 -1.24 10.83 1.73
N VAL A 21 -1.39 11.29 0.49
CA VAL A 21 -0.26 11.58 -0.40
C VAL A 21 0.62 12.67 0.21
N ASP A 22 0.01 13.73 0.74
CA ASP A 22 0.74 14.87 1.33
C ASP A 22 1.47 14.46 2.60
N GLN A 23 0.82 13.71 3.51
CA GLN A 23 1.46 13.17 4.70
C GLN A 23 2.67 12.28 4.37
N LEU A 24 2.53 11.40 3.37
CA LEU A 24 3.63 10.54 2.93
C LEU A 24 4.79 11.35 2.33
N LYS A 25 4.50 12.41 1.57
CA LYS A 25 5.52 13.31 1.04
C LYS A 25 6.24 14.09 2.13
N GLU A 26 5.52 14.57 3.14
CA GLU A 26 6.07 15.30 4.29
C GLU A 26 7.11 14.46 5.05
N VAL A 27 6.88 13.16 5.19
CA VAL A 27 7.85 12.22 5.81
C VAL A 27 8.92 11.70 4.82
N GLY A 28 8.98 12.26 3.61
CA GLY A 28 10.08 12.03 2.66
C GLY A 28 9.88 10.91 1.63
N PHE A 29 8.65 10.42 1.42
CA PHE A 29 8.37 9.47 0.34
C PHE A 29 8.16 10.17 -1.01
N VAL A 30 8.65 9.53 -2.08
CA VAL A 30 8.24 9.82 -3.45
C VAL A 30 7.09 8.87 -3.77
N VAL A 31 5.86 9.39 -3.80
CA VAL A 31 4.64 8.58 -3.88
C VAL A 31 4.14 8.47 -5.32
N HIS A 32 4.07 7.24 -5.85
CA HIS A 32 3.27 6.90 -7.04
C HIS A 32 1.80 6.77 -6.61
N PHE A 33 0.94 7.61 -7.19
CA PHE A 33 -0.47 7.71 -6.86
C PHE A 33 -1.31 7.45 -8.12
N PRO A 34 -1.96 6.28 -8.27
CA PRO A 34 -2.54 5.84 -9.53
C PRO A 34 -3.51 6.83 -10.22
N PRO A 35 -4.42 7.53 -9.51
CA PRO A 35 -5.26 8.55 -10.14
C PRO A 35 -4.48 9.62 -10.91
N ARG A 36 -3.27 9.96 -10.45
CA ARG A 36 -2.38 10.98 -11.04
C ARG A 36 -1.35 10.39 -12.01
N ASP A 37 -0.72 9.29 -11.61
CA ASP A 37 0.53 8.81 -12.21
C ASP A 37 0.34 7.58 -13.12
N THR A 38 -0.84 6.96 -13.12
CA THR A 38 -1.18 5.86 -14.01
C THR A 38 -2.22 6.34 -15.02
N ASP A 39 -1.99 6.13 -16.32
CA ASP A 39 -2.99 6.39 -17.35
C ASP A 39 -4.24 5.52 -17.11
N GLN A 40 -5.31 6.14 -16.64
CA GLN A 40 -6.56 5.47 -16.28
C GLN A 40 -7.45 5.16 -17.49
N ILE A 41 -7.03 5.53 -18.70
CA ILE A 41 -7.80 5.32 -19.93
C ILE A 41 -7.38 3.98 -20.56
N ASP A 42 -8.25 2.97 -20.44
CA ASP A 42 -8.13 1.73 -21.19
C ASP A 42 -9.30 1.58 -22.18
N PRO A 43 -9.10 1.85 -23.48
CA PRO A 43 -10.16 1.78 -24.49
C PRO A 43 -10.68 0.34 -24.71
N THR A 44 -9.96 -0.68 -24.24
CA THR A 44 -10.43 -2.07 -24.31
C THR A 44 -11.45 -2.41 -23.21
N GLY A 45 -11.53 -1.58 -22.17
CA GLY A 45 -12.34 -1.82 -20.98
C GLY A 45 -11.83 -2.96 -20.08
N THR A 46 -10.74 -3.64 -20.45
CA THR A 46 -10.21 -4.79 -19.69
C THR A 46 -9.44 -4.38 -18.43
N GLY A 47 -8.85 -3.18 -18.43
CA GLY A 47 -7.97 -2.70 -17.36
C GLY A 47 -6.56 -3.31 -17.44
N TYR A 48 -6.24 -4.09 -18.48
CA TYR A 48 -4.97 -4.83 -18.55
C TYR A 48 -3.74 -3.91 -18.57
N LYS A 49 -3.81 -2.79 -19.29
CA LYS A 49 -2.70 -1.82 -19.33
C LYS A 49 -2.52 -1.09 -18.01
N ILE A 50 -3.63 -0.73 -17.36
CA ILE A 50 -3.64 -0.11 -16.03
C ILE A 50 -2.99 -1.04 -15.01
N CYS A 51 -3.40 -2.31 -14.99
CA CYS A 51 -2.84 -3.32 -14.09
C CYS A 51 -1.35 -3.57 -14.35
N GLN A 52 -0.90 -3.58 -15.61
CA GLN A 52 0.53 -3.68 -15.93
C GLN A 52 1.33 -2.46 -15.46
N ALA A 53 0.80 -1.26 -15.64
CA ALA A 53 1.44 -0.03 -15.18
C ALA A 53 1.55 -0.02 -13.64
N ASN A 54 0.45 -0.35 -12.94
CA ASN A 54 0.46 -0.47 -11.48
C ASN A 54 1.43 -1.55 -11.00
N ARG A 55 1.46 -2.72 -11.64
CA ARG A 55 2.43 -3.78 -11.33
C ARG A 55 3.87 -3.27 -11.39
N ALA A 56 4.24 -2.58 -12.48
CA ALA A 56 5.59 -2.05 -12.65
C ALA A 56 5.93 -0.99 -11.59
N ALA A 57 4.96 -0.14 -11.24
CA ALA A 57 5.13 0.87 -10.19
C ALA A 57 5.26 0.25 -8.79
N ILE A 58 4.47 -0.79 -8.48
CA ILE A 58 4.58 -1.57 -7.23
C ILE A 58 5.95 -2.24 -7.15
N GLU A 59 6.40 -2.88 -8.23
CA GLU A 59 7.71 -3.53 -8.30
C GLU A 59 8.85 -2.54 -8.06
N ALA A 60 8.75 -1.32 -8.59
CA ALA A 60 9.72 -0.25 -8.40
C ALA A 60 9.65 0.46 -7.04
N ALA A 61 8.60 0.23 -6.24
CA ALA A 61 8.42 0.85 -4.93
C ALA A 61 9.17 0.07 -3.84
N ASP A 62 9.72 0.81 -2.87
CA ASP A 62 10.35 0.24 -1.67
C ASP A 62 9.30 -0.24 -0.66
N VAL A 63 8.15 0.44 -0.63
CA VAL A 63 7.03 0.18 0.27
C VAL A 63 5.69 0.45 -0.43
N VAL A 64 4.66 -0.30 -0.03
CA VAL A 64 3.29 -0.11 -0.51
C VAL A 64 2.42 0.38 0.65
N PHE A 65 1.68 1.45 0.43
CA PHE A 65 0.66 1.93 1.35
C PHE A 65 -0.72 1.57 0.79
N ILE A 66 -1.71 1.37 1.66
CA ILE A 66 -3.07 1.07 1.24
C ILE A 66 -4.11 1.89 2.01
N VAL A 67 -5.00 2.53 1.25
CA VAL A 67 -6.27 3.11 1.70
C VAL A 67 -7.37 2.33 0.98
N TRP A 68 -8.21 1.61 1.73
CA TRP A 68 -9.22 0.74 1.12
C TRP A 68 -10.46 0.66 2.00
N ASN A 69 -11.64 0.67 1.36
CA ASN A 69 -12.95 0.65 2.03
C ASN A 69 -13.63 -0.74 2.04
N GLY A 70 -13.03 -1.75 1.39
CA GLY A 70 -13.65 -3.07 1.25
C GLY A 70 -14.16 -3.41 -0.16
N GLU A 71 -14.30 -2.43 -1.05
CA GLU A 71 -15.12 -2.60 -2.26
C GLU A 71 -14.32 -2.59 -3.57
N SER A 72 -13.22 -1.82 -3.62
CA SER A 72 -12.41 -1.67 -4.84
C SER A 72 -11.71 -2.97 -5.23
N GLN A 73 -12.18 -3.58 -6.33
CA GLN A 73 -11.58 -4.78 -6.92
C GLN A 73 -10.17 -4.52 -7.46
N GLY A 74 -9.94 -3.34 -8.05
CA GLY A 74 -8.60 -2.95 -8.52
C GLY A 74 -7.60 -2.85 -7.38
N SER A 75 -8.00 -2.28 -6.24
CA SER A 75 -7.16 -2.21 -5.05
C SER A 75 -6.84 -3.59 -4.49
N ILE A 76 -7.78 -4.54 -4.52
CA ILE A 76 -7.53 -5.94 -4.13
C ILE A 76 -6.58 -6.64 -5.11
N PHE A 77 -6.68 -6.36 -6.40
CA PHE A 77 -5.76 -6.91 -7.40
C PHE A 77 -4.33 -6.40 -7.17
N ASP A 78 -4.17 -5.08 -6.98
CA ASP A 78 -2.87 -4.46 -6.67
C ASP A 78 -2.31 -4.97 -5.33
N LEU A 79 -3.16 -5.15 -4.32
CA LEU A 79 -2.77 -5.73 -3.04
C LEU A 79 -2.24 -7.16 -3.21
N GLY A 80 -2.92 -7.99 -4.00
CA GLY A 80 -2.51 -9.35 -4.30
C GLY A 80 -1.13 -9.38 -4.98
N MET A 81 -0.87 -8.47 -5.91
CA MET A 81 0.45 -8.32 -6.55
C MET A 81 1.53 -7.91 -5.54
N ALA A 82 1.27 -6.88 -4.73
CA ALA A 82 2.20 -6.43 -3.70
C ALA A 82 2.56 -7.55 -2.70
N PHE A 83 1.54 -8.29 -2.25
CA PHE A 83 1.72 -9.42 -1.34
C PHE A 83 2.56 -10.54 -1.98
N ALA A 84 2.23 -10.94 -3.21
CA ALA A 84 2.97 -11.97 -3.92
C ALA A 84 4.45 -11.60 -4.18
N MET A 85 4.74 -10.30 -4.33
CA MET A 85 6.09 -9.77 -4.47
C MET A 85 6.84 -9.61 -3.15
N GLY A 86 6.23 -9.93 -2.00
CA GLY A 86 6.84 -9.75 -0.68
C GLY A 86 7.09 -8.28 -0.32
N LYS A 87 6.32 -7.35 -0.90
CA LYS A 87 6.42 -5.94 -0.55
C LYS A 87 5.98 -5.72 0.90
N ARG A 88 6.66 -4.81 1.58
CA ARG A 88 6.16 -4.27 2.85
C ARG A 88 4.88 -3.48 2.56
N ILE A 89 3.77 -3.86 3.19
CA ILE A 89 2.46 -3.25 2.97
C ILE A 89 2.00 -2.60 4.27
N ILE A 90 1.75 -1.30 4.23
CA ILE A 90 1.36 -0.50 5.41
C ILE A 90 -0.06 0.03 5.21
N PRO A 91 -1.05 -0.42 6.00
CA PRO A 91 -2.39 0.13 5.95
C PRO A 91 -2.45 1.54 6.56
N LEU A 92 -3.02 2.48 5.81
CA LEU A 92 -3.30 3.84 6.27
C LEU A 92 -4.77 3.99 6.69
N SER A 93 -5.67 3.32 5.98
CA SER A 93 -7.09 3.27 6.31
C SER A 93 -7.71 1.99 5.76
N LEU A 94 -8.46 1.29 6.63
CA LEU A 94 -9.11 0.01 6.37
C LEU A 94 -10.53 0.01 6.94
N PRO A 95 -11.45 -0.80 6.39
CA PRO A 95 -12.74 -1.01 7.04
C PRO A 95 -12.58 -1.75 8.36
N GLU A 96 -13.64 -1.74 9.17
CA GLU A 96 -13.68 -2.47 10.43
C GLU A 96 -13.43 -3.98 10.25
N LEU A 97 -12.89 -4.60 11.30
CA LEU A 97 -12.65 -6.03 11.36
C LEU A 97 -13.96 -6.81 11.21
N THR A 98 -13.86 -7.97 10.57
CA THR A 98 -15.00 -8.89 10.41
C THR A 98 -14.87 -10.10 11.31
N ALA A 99 -15.97 -10.80 11.55
CA ALA A 99 -15.97 -12.03 12.34
C ALA A 99 -15.32 -13.24 11.64
N HIS A 100 -15.04 -13.15 10.33
CA HIS A 100 -14.56 -14.25 9.51
C HIS A 100 -13.30 -13.86 8.73
N LYS A 101 -12.78 -14.77 7.89
CA LYS A 101 -11.63 -14.47 7.04
C LYS A 101 -12.00 -13.36 6.07
N SER A 102 -11.23 -12.26 6.09
CA SER A 102 -11.36 -11.15 5.16
C SER A 102 -10.00 -10.48 4.91
N PHE A 103 -9.90 -9.68 3.84
CA PHE A 103 -8.65 -9.00 3.51
C PHE A 103 -8.28 -7.92 4.53
N GLN A 104 -9.25 -7.22 5.12
CA GLN A 104 -8.95 -6.25 6.19
C GLN A 104 -8.40 -6.93 7.45
N ASN A 105 -8.94 -8.09 7.84
CA ASN A 105 -8.41 -8.85 8.97
C ASN A 105 -6.96 -9.30 8.70
N MET A 106 -6.70 -9.76 7.48
CA MET A 106 -5.34 -10.15 7.05
C MET A 106 -4.37 -8.98 7.09
N LEU A 107 -4.75 -7.82 6.52
CA LEU A 107 -3.92 -6.62 6.51
C LEU A 107 -3.62 -6.10 7.92
N THR A 108 -4.63 -6.07 8.81
CA THR A 108 -4.44 -5.67 10.21
C THR A 108 -3.48 -6.62 10.93
N HIS A 109 -3.62 -7.93 10.73
CA HIS A 109 -2.71 -8.90 11.34
C HIS A 109 -1.27 -8.77 10.81
N MET A 110 -1.12 -8.61 9.50
CA MET A 110 0.19 -8.42 8.87
C MET A 110 0.88 -7.14 9.36
N ASP A 111 0.15 -6.03 9.50
CA ASP A 111 0.68 -4.78 10.06
C ASP A 111 1.19 -4.95 11.50
N GLN A 112 0.47 -5.70 12.34
CA GLN A 112 0.92 -6.02 13.70
C GLN A 112 2.23 -6.81 13.70
N LEU A 113 2.35 -7.82 12.83
CA LEU A 113 3.59 -8.62 12.71
C LEU A 113 4.78 -7.74 12.27
N GLN A 114 4.58 -6.90 11.24
CA GLN A 114 5.64 -6.00 10.77
C GLN A 114 6.11 -5.03 11.86
N LYS A 115 5.20 -4.49 12.67
CA LYS A 115 5.54 -3.60 13.80
C LYS A 115 6.31 -4.33 14.90
N LEU A 116 5.99 -5.59 15.16
CA LEU A 116 6.75 -6.42 16.10
C LEU A 116 8.16 -6.68 15.57
N ASP A 117 8.31 -6.98 14.28
CA ASP A 117 9.60 -7.19 13.65
C ASP A 117 10.48 -5.93 13.69
N ASP A 118 9.91 -4.76 13.40
CA ASP A 118 10.61 -3.47 13.53
C ASP A 118 11.08 -3.22 14.96
N SER A 119 10.22 -3.50 15.94
CA SER A 119 10.54 -3.31 17.37
C SER A 119 11.66 -4.24 17.83
N ALA A 120 11.61 -5.51 17.39
CA ALA A 120 12.65 -6.49 17.69
C ALA A 120 13.99 -6.09 17.04
N ALA A 121 13.96 -5.64 15.79
CA ALA A 121 15.15 -5.16 15.08
C ALA A 121 15.76 -3.94 15.78
N PHE A 122 14.93 -3.01 16.26
CA PHE A 122 15.39 -1.85 17.03
C PHE A 122 16.06 -2.25 18.36
N LEU A 123 15.41 -3.12 19.15
CA LEU A 123 15.97 -3.60 20.41
C LEU A 123 17.30 -4.36 20.21
N TYR A 124 17.39 -5.15 19.14
CA TYR A 124 18.63 -5.81 18.77
C TYR A 124 19.73 -4.79 18.43
N ALA A 125 19.44 -3.78 17.62
CA ALA A 125 20.40 -2.73 17.28
C ALA A 125 20.89 -1.99 18.52
N MET A 126 20.01 -1.65 19.46
CA MET A 126 20.38 -0.98 20.72
C MET A 126 21.34 -1.81 21.58
N ARG A 127 21.07 -3.11 21.76
CA ARG A 127 21.93 -3.99 22.56
C ARG A 127 23.35 -4.08 22.01
N ASN A 128 23.50 -4.13 20.68
CA ASN A 128 24.81 -4.23 20.04
C ASN A 128 25.55 -2.88 19.94
N MET A 129 24.91 -1.76 20.28
CA MET A 129 25.56 -0.45 20.37
C MET A 129 26.15 -0.17 21.75
N GLU A 130 25.71 -0.87 22.80
CA GLU A 130 26.26 -0.73 24.16
C GLU A 130 27.61 -1.47 24.33
N ASP A 131 28.01 -2.30 23.35
CA ASP A 131 29.25 -3.09 23.34
C ASP A 131 30.43 -2.39 22.62
N TYR A 132 30.29 -1.12 22.22
CA TYR A 132 31.34 -0.27 21.60
C TYR A 132 31.58 1.01 22.39
#